data_AF-A0A8J3CG30-F1
#
_entry.id   AF-A0A8J3CG30-F1
#
_cell.length_a   1.000
_cell.length_b   1.000
_cell.length_c   1.000
_cell.angle_alpha   90.00
_cell.angle_beta   90.00
_cell.angle_gamma   90.00
#
_symmetry.space_group_name_H-M   'P 1'
#
loop_
_entity.id
_entity.type
_entity.pdbx_description
1 polymer ?
#
loop_
_entity_poly.entity_id
_entity_poly.type
_entity_poly.pdbx_seq_one_letter_code
_entity_poly.pdbx_strand_id
1 'polypeptide(L)'
;MTADLQTSRPLATVAADGRTMLGHVVLGRGAGHDGRDALAVWQMSPDGLNTGAWVKPVEKAFDDAGTAGELLDAAFGRLVVAWDPEPAVEILRRLAETVPARHLDPAELSLRDALRQVAEVREVCDKRVAEERQQKKNITPLEWNFVLPDPLPHSAEEFRRSVGLVRPHAACPAATDVLTTCHLLTWCVQAWQDTATAIARRDYLRQSLGEPHVLPAGWEKLLADTYLAAATRTHRTSRQRT
;
A
#
# COMPACT_ATOMS: atom_id res chain seq x y z
N MET A 1 -7.65 -21.44 27.22
CA MET A 1 -6.50 -20.61 26.85
C MET A 1 -7.03 -19.30 26.32
N THR A 2 -7.16 -18.31 27.20
CA THR A 2 -7.56 -16.94 26.88
C THR A 2 -6.36 -16.25 26.27
N ALA A 3 -6.43 -15.93 24.98
CA ALA A 3 -5.42 -15.14 24.31
C ALA A 3 -5.46 -13.72 24.88
N ASP A 4 -4.33 -13.27 25.42
CA ASP A 4 -4.09 -11.88 25.74
C ASP A 4 -4.30 -11.04 24.47
N LEU A 5 -5.38 -10.26 24.46
CA LEU A 5 -5.54 -9.15 23.53
C LEU A 5 -4.54 -8.08 23.96
N GLN A 6 -3.29 -8.21 23.49
CA GLN A 6 -2.36 -7.09 23.49
C GLN A 6 -3.05 -5.93 22.78
N THR A 7 -3.33 -4.88 23.56
CA THR A 7 -3.77 -3.58 23.09
C THR A 7 -2.68 -3.03 22.16
N SER A 8 -2.83 -3.32 20.87
CA SER A 8 -1.96 -2.83 19.82
C SER A 8 -1.96 -1.31 19.89
N ARG A 9 -0.80 -0.70 20.17
CA ARG A 9 -0.61 0.74 19.99
C ARG A 9 -1.07 1.09 18.57
N PRO A 10 -1.80 2.21 18.35
CA PRO A 10 -2.08 2.67 17.00
C PRO A 10 -0.74 2.86 16.27
N LEU A 11 -0.54 2.06 15.23
CA LEU A 11 0.69 2.01 14.43
C LEU A 11 0.86 3.32 13.65
N ALA A 12 2.11 3.74 13.47
CA ALA A 12 2.49 5.11 13.13
C ALA A 12 1.75 5.68 11.90
N THR A 13 0.81 6.59 12.14
CA THR A 13 0.18 7.45 11.12
C THR A 13 1.09 8.62 10.74
N VAL A 14 2.40 8.51 10.96
CA VAL A 14 3.36 9.60 10.87
C VAL A 14 4.63 9.09 10.18
N ALA A 15 5.03 9.76 9.10
CA ALA A 15 6.26 9.49 8.36
C ALA A 15 7.50 9.89 9.19
N ALA A 16 8.68 9.48 8.75
CA ALA A 16 9.96 9.85 9.37
C ALA A 16 10.14 11.35 9.63
N ASP A 17 9.58 12.20 8.77
CA ASP A 17 9.66 13.67 8.85
C ASP A 17 8.53 14.32 9.67
N GLY A 18 7.72 13.52 10.38
CA GLY A 18 6.66 14.01 11.25
C GLY A 18 5.33 14.30 10.55
N ARG A 19 5.22 14.09 9.24
CA ARG A 19 3.98 14.31 8.49
C ARG A 19 3.00 13.15 8.59
N THR A 20 1.71 13.45 8.60
CA THR A 20 0.65 12.43 8.68
C THR A 20 0.56 11.57 7.41
N MET A 21 0.34 10.27 7.59
CA MET A 21 0.02 9.30 6.54
C MET A 21 -1.30 8.62 6.85
N LEU A 22 -2.24 8.60 5.91
CA LEU A 22 -3.50 7.86 6.09
C LEU A 22 -3.38 6.40 5.67
N GLY A 23 -2.59 6.10 4.63
CA GLY A 23 -2.39 4.76 4.08
C GLY A 23 -2.79 4.66 2.61
N HIS A 24 -3.30 3.50 2.22
CA HIS A 24 -3.49 3.11 0.83
C HIS A 24 -4.96 2.98 0.48
N VAL A 25 -5.27 3.10 -0.81
CA VAL A 25 -6.54 2.70 -1.39
C VAL A 25 -6.29 1.77 -2.56
N VAL A 26 -7.07 0.69 -2.64
CA VAL A 26 -7.02 -0.29 -3.72
C VAL A 26 -8.40 -0.32 -4.36
N LEU A 27 -8.45 -0.22 -5.68
CA LEU A 27 -9.69 -0.23 -6.46
C LEU A 27 -9.65 -1.33 -7.51
N GLY A 28 -10.81 -1.88 -7.82
CA GLY A 28 -10.96 -2.86 -8.90
C GLY A 28 -12.38 -2.93 -9.40
N ARG A 29 -12.53 -3.19 -10.70
CA ARG A 29 -13.83 -3.40 -11.35
C ARG A 29 -13.93 -4.85 -11.80
N GLY A 30 -15.10 -5.45 -11.61
CA GLY A 30 -15.39 -6.79 -12.07
C GLY A 30 -16.84 -7.16 -11.76
N ALA A 31 -17.19 -8.44 -11.88
CA ALA A 31 -18.53 -8.89 -11.51
C ALA A 31 -18.78 -8.75 -10.00
N GLY A 32 -19.97 -8.27 -9.64
CA GLY A 32 -20.53 -8.19 -8.30
C GLY A 32 -21.29 -9.47 -7.91
N HIS A 33 -21.96 -9.41 -6.77
CA HIS A 33 -22.70 -10.54 -6.19
C HIS A 33 -23.87 -11.02 -7.06
N ASP A 34 -24.46 -10.10 -7.83
CA ASP A 34 -25.56 -10.33 -8.74
C ASP A 34 -25.10 -10.63 -10.18
N GLY A 35 -23.78 -10.80 -10.39
CA GLY A 35 -23.16 -11.03 -11.68
C GLY A 35 -23.06 -9.79 -12.57
N ARG A 36 -23.54 -8.62 -12.13
CA ARG A 36 -23.41 -7.36 -12.86
C ARG A 36 -22.10 -6.68 -12.54
N ASP A 37 -21.74 -5.68 -13.32
CA ASP A 37 -20.51 -4.91 -13.08
C ASP A 37 -20.56 -4.17 -11.73
N ALA A 38 -19.50 -4.34 -10.95
CA ALA A 38 -19.32 -3.70 -9.66
C ALA A 38 -17.93 -3.08 -9.53
N LEU A 39 -17.86 -1.97 -8.80
CA LEU A 39 -16.65 -1.33 -8.35
C LEU A 39 -16.41 -1.71 -6.88
N ALA A 40 -15.23 -2.26 -6.60
CA ALA A 40 -14.74 -2.58 -5.28
C ALA A 40 -13.66 -1.57 -4.88
N VAL A 41 -13.72 -1.06 -3.64
CA VAL A 41 -12.77 -0.10 -3.07
C VAL A 41 -12.39 -0.55 -1.66
N TRP A 42 -11.10 -0.69 -1.40
CA TRP A 42 -10.56 -1.07 -0.09
C TRP A 42 -9.61 0.02 0.41
N GLN A 43 -9.76 0.37 1.69
CA GLN A 43 -8.80 1.18 2.41
C GLN A 43 -7.85 0.28 3.19
N MET A 44 -6.58 0.66 3.18
CA MET A 44 -5.57 0.03 4.02
C MET A 44 -4.80 1.10 4.80
N SER A 45 -4.35 0.74 6.00
CA SER A 45 -3.43 1.54 6.80
C SER A 45 -2.02 1.58 6.16
N PRO A 46 -1.11 2.45 6.64
CA PRO A 46 0.28 2.49 6.15
C PRO A 46 1.01 1.15 6.33
N ASP A 47 0.71 0.40 7.39
CA ASP A 47 1.27 -0.93 7.67
C ASP A 47 0.55 -2.08 6.95
N GLY A 48 -0.37 -1.78 6.03
CA GLY A 48 -1.00 -2.77 5.17
C GLY A 48 -2.11 -3.58 5.83
N LEU A 49 -2.80 -3.05 6.83
CA LEU A 49 -4.02 -3.64 7.41
C LEU A 49 -5.26 -3.06 6.73
N ASN A 50 -6.26 -3.90 6.47
CA ASN A 50 -7.54 -3.45 5.92
C ASN A 50 -8.32 -2.62 6.96
N THR A 51 -8.77 -1.43 6.59
CA THR A 51 -9.48 -0.50 7.49
C THR A 51 -10.89 -0.13 7.02
N GLY A 52 -11.23 -0.39 5.75
CA GLY A 52 -12.55 -0.11 5.19
C GLY A 52 -12.75 -0.77 3.83
N ALA A 53 -14.00 -1.06 3.47
CA ALA A 53 -14.33 -1.76 2.23
C ALA A 53 -15.71 -1.36 1.70
N TRP A 54 -15.80 -1.20 0.37
CA TRP A 54 -17.03 -0.87 -0.34
C TRP A 54 -17.12 -1.67 -1.62
N VAL A 55 -18.32 -2.18 -1.92
CA VAL A 55 -18.65 -2.78 -3.22
C VAL A 55 -19.96 -2.16 -3.69
N LYS A 56 -19.93 -1.48 -4.84
CA LYS A 56 -21.09 -0.78 -5.41
C LYS A 56 -21.28 -1.21 -6.87
N PRO A 57 -22.52 -1.35 -7.36
CA PRO A 57 -22.76 -1.48 -8.79
C PRO A 57 -22.13 -0.33 -9.56
N VAL A 58 -21.55 -0.61 -10.73
CA VAL A 58 -20.84 0.40 -11.54
C VAL A 58 -21.77 1.53 -11.97
N GLU A 59 -23.03 1.24 -12.29
CA GLU A 59 -24.02 2.24 -12.67
C GLU A 59 -24.25 3.21 -11.50
N LYS A 60 -24.42 2.68 -10.28
CA LYS A 60 -24.55 3.53 -9.09
C LYS A 60 -23.27 4.32 -8.81
N ALA A 61 -22.10 3.69 -8.95
CA ALA A 61 -20.83 4.34 -8.66
C ALA A 61 -20.59 5.55 -9.56
N PHE A 62 -20.94 5.48 -10.85
CA PHE A 62 -20.68 6.55 -11.82
C PHE A 62 -21.87 7.49 -12.07
N ASP A 63 -23.11 7.07 -11.82
CA ASP A 63 -24.29 7.88 -12.15
C ASP A 63 -24.92 8.55 -10.91
N ASP A 64 -24.63 8.06 -9.70
CA ASP A 64 -25.14 8.64 -8.44
C ASP A 64 -24.05 9.44 -7.72
N ALA A 65 -24.23 10.76 -7.65
CA ALA A 65 -23.26 11.67 -7.03
C ALA A 65 -23.01 11.38 -5.54
N GLY A 66 -23.99 10.84 -4.82
CA GLY A 66 -23.82 10.45 -3.41
C GLY A 66 -22.86 9.26 -3.27
N THR A 67 -23.07 8.22 -4.07
CA THR A 67 -22.22 7.03 -4.12
C THR A 67 -20.82 7.36 -4.63
N ALA A 68 -20.71 8.15 -5.71
CA ALA A 68 -19.42 8.62 -6.20
C ALA A 68 -18.66 9.42 -5.13
N GLY A 69 -19.36 10.29 -4.40
CA GLY A 69 -18.82 11.05 -3.28
C GLY A 69 -18.29 10.13 -2.17
N GLU A 70 -19.06 9.14 -1.74
CA GLU A 70 -18.64 8.16 -0.73
C GLU A 70 -17.34 7.44 -1.14
N LEU A 71 -17.23 6.99 -2.39
CA LEU A 71 -16.05 6.29 -2.88
C LEU A 71 -14.83 7.22 -3.02
N LEU A 72 -15.03 8.48 -3.42
CA LEU A 72 -13.97 9.48 -3.43
C LEU A 72 -13.48 9.83 -2.02
N ASP A 73 -14.38 9.90 -1.04
CA ASP A 73 -14.00 10.08 0.37
C ASP A 73 -13.20 8.88 0.86
N ALA A 74 -13.53 7.67 0.40
CA ALA A 74 -12.74 6.49 0.72
C ALA A 74 -11.30 6.56 0.16
N ALA A 75 -11.08 7.24 -0.97
CA ALA A 75 -9.75 7.43 -1.56
C ALA A 75 -9.02 8.71 -1.08
N PHE A 76 -9.71 9.60 -0.36
CA PHE A 76 -9.20 10.93 -0.04
C PHE A 76 -7.92 10.88 0.83
N GLY A 77 -6.84 11.50 0.34
CA GLY A 77 -5.55 11.56 1.04
C GLY A 77 -4.84 10.22 1.15
N ARG A 78 -5.19 9.23 0.32
CA ARG A 78 -4.60 7.89 0.29
C ARG A 78 -3.89 7.63 -1.03
N LEU A 79 -2.81 6.86 -0.96
CA LEU A 79 -2.04 6.45 -2.13
C LEU A 79 -2.76 5.32 -2.86
N VAL A 80 -2.97 5.45 -4.18
CA VAL A 80 -3.59 4.40 -4.99
C VAL A 80 -2.57 3.30 -5.23
N VAL A 81 -2.92 2.06 -4.89
CA VAL A 81 -2.02 0.91 -5.02
C VAL A 81 -2.64 -0.15 -5.92
N ALA A 82 -1.88 -0.58 -6.91
CA ALA A 82 -2.19 -1.74 -7.73
C ALA A 82 -0.91 -2.31 -8.34
N TRP A 83 -1.00 -3.47 -9.01
CA TRP A 83 0.11 -3.95 -9.84
C TRP A 83 0.41 -2.99 -10.99
N ASP A 84 -0.66 -2.53 -11.65
CA ASP A 84 -0.69 -1.46 -12.64
C ASP A 84 -1.74 -0.43 -12.18
N PRO A 85 -1.34 0.76 -11.72
CA PRO A 85 -2.24 1.72 -11.09
C PRO A 85 -3.09 2.54 -12.05
N GLU A 86 -2.73 2.67 -13.33
CA GLU A 86 -3.43 3.54 -14.28
C GLU A 86 -4.94 3.23 -14.37
N PRO A 87 -5.41 1.97 -14.45
CA PRO A 87 -6.85 1.68 -14.46
C PRO A 87 -7.57 2.14 -13.18
N ALA A 88 -6.92 2.04 -12.02
CA ALA A 88 -7.48 2.47 -10.74
C ALA A 88 -7.55 4.00 -10.64
N VAL A 89 -6.53 4.69 -11.14
CA VAL A 89 -6.49 6.15 -11.24
C VAL A 89 -7.60 6.65 -12.18
N GLU A 90 -7.79 6.00 -13.32
CA GLU A 90 -8.84 6.37 -14.28
C GLU A 90 -10.26 6.20 -13.70
N ILE A 91 -10.47 5.13 -12.91
CA ILE A 91 -11.72 4.97 -12.15
C ILE A 91 -11.96 6.17 -11.23
N LEU A 92 -10.94 6.61 -10.48
CA LEU A 92 -11.07 7.75 -9.57
C LEU A 92 -11.33 9.07 -10.32
N ARG A 93 -10.68 9.29 -11.46
CA ARG A 93 -10.95 10.45 -12.33
C ARG A 93 -12.40 10.46 -12.77
N ARG A 94 -12.91 9.33 -13.25
CA ARG A 94 -14.31 9.19 -13.68
C ARG A 94 -15.31 9.39 -12.53
N LEU A 95 -15.03 8.92 -11.32
CA LEU A 95 -15.86 9.23 -10.14
C LEU A 95 -15.90 10.73 -9.85
N ALA A 96 -14.77 11.43 -10.03
CA ALA A 96 -14.67 12.88 -9.80
C ALA A 96 -15.49 13.70 -10.82
N GLU A 97 -15.71 13.19 -12.03
CA GLU A 97 -16.59 13.83 -13.02
C GLU A 97 -18.06 13.88 -12.53
N THR A 98 -18.51 12.87 -11.79
CA THR A 98 -19.86 12.82 -11.19
C THR A 98 -20.00 13.77 -10.00
N VAL A 99 -18.88 14.18 -9.37
CA VAL A 99 -18.86 15.11 -8.24
C VAL A 99 -17.85 16.23 -8.47
N PRO A 100 -18.11 17.20 -9.39
CA PRO A 100 -17.10 18.17 -9.84
C PRO A 100 -16.50 19.05 -8.75
N ALA A 101 -17.21 19.24 -7.63
CA ALA A 101 -16.68 19.95 -6.47
C ALA A 101 -15.52 19.22 -5.77
N ARG A 102 -15.27 17.95 -6.12
CA ARG A 102 -14.23 17.09 -5.54
C ARG A 102 -13.19 16.75 -6.60
N HIS A 103 -12.27 17.67 -6.82
CA HIS A 103 -11.11 17.41 -7.66
C HIS A 103 -10.11 16.52 -6.92
N LEU A 104 -9.83 15.35 -7.48
CA LEU A 104 -8.80 14.43 -7.01
C LEU A 104 -7.68 14.34 -8.06
N ASP A 105 -6.45 14.48 -7.58
CA ASP A 105 -5.24 14.16 -8.33
C ASP A 105 -4.57 13.02 -7.54
N PRO A 106 -4.92 11.76 -7.85
CA PRO A 106 -4.47 10.62 -7.07
C PRO A 106 -2.98 10.37 -7.34
N ALA A 107 -2.20 10.32 -6.27
CA ALA A 107 -0.88 9.73 -6.34
C ALA A 107 -0.99 8.21 -6.40
N GLU A 108 -0.04 7.58 -7.08
CA GLU A 108 -0.03 6.15 -7.33
C GLU A 108 1.26 5.47 -6.88
N LEU A 109 1.15 4.17 -6.61
CA LEU A 109 2.26 3.28 -6.36
C LEU A 109 2.01 1.94 -7.03
N SER A 110 2.92 1.55 -7.92
CA SER A 110 2.95 0.20 -8.45
C SER A 110 3.52 -0.77 -7.41
N LEU A 111 2.82 -1.87 -7.17
CA LEU A 111 3.33 -2.98 -6.34
C LEU A 111 4.62 -3.58 -6.91
N ARG A 112 4.82 -3.50 -8.23
CA ARG A 112 6.07 -3.93 -8.87
C ARG A 112 7.24 -3.07 -8.42
N ASP A 113 7.04 -1.75 -8.36
CA ASP A 113 8.07 -0.81 -7.94
C ASP A 113 8.32 -0.88 -6.44
N ALA A 114 7.27 -1.06 -5.64
CA ALA A 114 7.41 -1.31 -4.21
C ALA A 114 8.24 -2.58 -3.94
N LEU A 115 7.94 -3.67 -4.65
CA LEU A 115 8.69 -4.93 -4.52
C LEU A 115 10.16 -4.76 -4.96
N ARG A 116 10.40 -4.06 -6.06
CA ARG A 116 11.75 -3.75 -6.56
C ARG A 116 12.55 -2.94 -5.55
N GLN A 117 11.95 -1.93 -4.93
CA GLN A 117 12.61 -1.13 -3.91
C GLN A 117 13.05 -1.97 -2.70
N VAL A 118 12.21 -2.92 -2.26
CA VAL A 118 12.59 -3.87 -1.19
C VAL A 118 13.76 -4.75 -1.64
N ALA A 119 13.73 -5.25 -2.89
CA ALA A 119 14.80 -6.07 -3.44
C ALA A 119 16.15 -5.33 -3.50
N GLU A 120 16.15 -4.10 -4.01
CA GLU A 120 17.34 -3.26 -4.11
C GLU A 120 17.97 -3.00 -2.73
N VAL A 121 17.16 -2.68 -1.71
CA VAL A 121 17.68 -2.46 -0.35
C VAL A 121 18.23 -3.75 0.26
N ARG A 122 17.59 -4.89 0.02
CA ARG A 122 18.10 -6.19 0.49
C ARG A 122 19.40 -6.58 -0.17
N GLU A 123 19.56 -6.33 -1.46
CA GLU A 123 20.82 -6.55 -2.17
C GLU A 123 21.95 -5.73 -1.53
N VAL A 124 21.70 -4.46 -1.19
CA VAL A 124 22.68 -3.62 -0.47
C VAL A 124 22.98 -4.19 0.92
N CYS A 125 21.97 -4.66 1.65
CA CYS A 125 22.16 -5.31 2.95
C CYS A 125 23.04 -6.57 2.85
N ASP A 126 22.73 -7.46 1.90
CA ASP A 126 23.45 -8.71 1.68
C ASP A 126 24.90 -8.45 1.28
N LYS A 127 25.12 -7.51 0.37
CA LYS A 127 26.46 -7.06 -0.01
C LYS A 127 27.24 -6.54 1.20
N ARG A 128 26.63 -5.66 2.01
CA ARG A 128 27.31 -5.06 3.17
C ARG A 128 27.66 -6.11 4.22
N VAL A 129 26.79 -7.10 4.43
CA VAL A 129 27.05 -8.23 5.33
C VAL A 129 28.19 -9.09 4.80
N ALA A 130 28.25 -9.34 3.49
CA ALA A 130 29.36 -10.06 2.88
C ALA A 130 30.71 -9.34 3.06
N GLU A 131 30.74 -8.01 2.88
CA GLU A 131 31.93 -7.18 3.14
C GLU A 131 32.39 -7.24 4.60
N GLU A 132 31.46 -7.11 5.56
CA GLU A 132 31.79 -7.20 6.99
C GLU A 132 32.29 -8.60 7.38
N ARG A 133 31.76 -9.66 6.74
CA ARG A 133 32.23 -11.05 6.96
C ARG A 133 33.68 -11.26 6.51
N GLN A 134 34.15 -10.53 5.50
CA GLN A 134 35.56 -10.59 5.09
C GLN A 134 36.48 -10.01 6.16
N GLN A 135 35.99 -9.04 6.94
CA GLN A 135 36.75 -8.39 8.01
C GLN A 135 36.60 -9.09 9.36
N LYS A 136 35.43 -9.71 9.62
CA LYS A 136 35.07 -10.30 10.92
C LYS A 136 34.45 -11.69 10.74
N LYS A 137 35.10 -12.72 11.29
CA LYS A 137 34.69 -14.13 11.15
C LYS A 137 33.39 -14.52 11.86
N ASN A 138 32.91 -13.70 12.81
CA ASN A 138 31.72 -13.99 13.62
C ASN A 138 30.41 -13.37 13.08
N ILE A 139 30.44 -12.76 11.89
CA ILE A 139 29.24 -12.18 11.28
C ILE A 139 28.41 -13.28 10.60
N THR A 140 27.18 -13.45 11.07
CA THR A 140 26.20 -14.40 10.50
C THR A 140 25.55 -13.79 9.25
N PRO A 141 25.28 -14.58 8.19
CA PRO A 141 24.48 -14.15 7.04
C PRO A 141 23.12 -13.55 7.42
N LEU A 142 22.47 -12.89 6.46
CA LEU A 142 21.06 -12.52 6.61
C LEU A 142 20.19 -13.73 6.27
N GLU A 143 19.14 -13.91 7.06
CA GLU A 143 18.10 -14.90 6.82
C GLU A 143 16.78 -14.12 6.79
N TRP A 144 16.10 -14.19 5.66
CA TRP A 144 14.88 -13.42 5.41
C TRP A 144 13.66 -14.29 5.71
N ASN A 145 12.74 -13.77 6.53
CA ASN A 145 11.47 -14.46 6.80
C ASN A 145 10.54 -14.42 5.58
N PHE A 146 10.65 -13.33 4.81
CA PHE A 146 9.88 -13.11 3.58
C PHE A 146 10.81 -13.21 2.38
N VAL A 147 11.01 -14.40 1.82
CA VAL A 147 11.92 -14.59 0.68
C VAL A 147 11.35 -13.91 -0.57
N LEU A 148 12.11 -13.01 -1.18
CA LEU A 148 11.72 -12.37 -2.43
C LEU A 148 11.87 -13.36 -3.59
N PRO A 149 10.93 -13.40 -4.56
CA PRO A 149 11.10 -14.19 -5.77
C PRO A 149 12.31 -13.72 -6.59
N ASP A 150 13.05 -14.65 -7.18
CA ASP A 150 14.14 -14.38 -8.12
C ASP A 150 13.98 -15.27 -9.36
N PRO A 151 13.65 -14.72 -10.55
CA PRO A 151 13.49 -13.29 -10.83
C PRO A 151 12.24 -12.67 -10.19
N LEU A 152 12.22 -11.34 -10.09
CA LEU A 152 11.02 -10.61 -9.66
C LEU A 152 9.85 -10.86 -10.64
N PRO A 153 8.62 -11.04 -10.12
CA PRO A 153 7.46 -11.40 -10.94
C PRO A 153 7.04 -10.26 -11.88
N HIS A 154 6.50 -10.63 -13.05
CA HIS A 154 6.02 -9.69 -14.08
C HIS A 154 4.51 -9.39 -13.96
N SER A 155 3.77 -10.23 -13.25
CA SER A 155 2.32 -10.07 -13.01
C SER A 155 1.94 -10.26 -11.54
N ALA A 156 0.80 -9.66 -11.13
CA ALA A 156 0.24 -9.86 -9.79
C ALA A 156 -0.06 -11.34 -9.49
N GLU A 157 -0.55 -12.07 -10.49
CA GLU A 157 -0.88 -13.49 -10.34
C GLU A 157 0.39 -14.35 -10.21
N GLU A 158 1.44 -14.05 -10.97
CA GLU A 158 2.75 -14.69 -10.81
C GLU A 158 3.33 -14.41 -9.43
N PHE A 159 3.26 -13.15 -8.96
CA PHE A 159 3.71 -12.77 -7.63
C PHE A 159 2.94 -13.55 -6.54
N ARG A 160 1.60 -13.57 -6.63
CA ARG A 160 0.76 -14.31 -5.69
C ARG A 160 1.15 -15.78 -5.61
N ARG A 161 1.39 -16.43 -6.75
CA ARG A 161 1.81 -17.84 -6.80
C ARG A 161 3.20 -18.04 -6.23
N SER A 162 4.17 -17.18 -6.56
CA SER A 162 5.56 -17.34 -6.12
C SER A 162 5.72 -17.20 -4.62
N VAL A 163 4.92 -16.34 -3.98
CA VAL A 163 4.92 -16.18 -2.51
C VAL A 163 3.88 -17.06 -1.80
N GLY A 164 3.24 -17.99 -2.52
CA GLY A 164 2.32 -18.96 -1.94
C GLY A 164 1.04 -18.36 -1.33
N LEU A 165 0.65 -17.15 -1.76
CA LEU A 165 -0.55 -16.49 -1.23
C LEU A 165 -1.81 -17.18 -1.78
N VAL A 166 -2.65 -17.66 -0.87
CA VAL A 166 -3.96 -18.22 -1.22
C VAL A 166 -4.83 -17.10 -1.80
N ARG A 167 -5.50 -17.39 -2.92
CA ARG A 167 -6.46 -16.44 -3.50
C ARG A 167 -7.59 -16.24 -2.47
N PRO A 168 -7.88 -15.00 -2.06
CA PRO A 168 -8.96 -14.75 -1.11
C PRO A 168 -10.29 -15.23 -1.68
N HIS A 169 -11.13 -15.80 -0.82
CA HIS A 169 -12.51 -16.09 -1.15
C HIS A 169 -13.36 -14.91 -0.69
N ALA A 170 -13.83 -14.10 -1.63
CA ALA A 170 -14.74 -13.00 -1.36
C ALA A 170 -16.13 -13.31 -1.94
N ALA A 171 -17.11 -12.53 -1.51
CA ALA A 171 -18.49 -12.74 -1.92
C ALA A 171 -18.75 -12.37 -3.41
N CYS A 172 -17.82 -11.70 -4.09
CA CYS A 172 -17.86 -11.49 -5.54
C CYS A 172 -16.46 -11.39 -6.19
N PRO A 173 -16.35 -11.57 -7.52
CA PRO A 173 -15.10 -11.42 -8.26
C PRO A 173 -14.41 -10.06 -8.08
N ALA A 174 -15.14 -8.94 -8.17
CA ALA A 174 -14.54 -7.61 -7.99
C ALA A 174 -13.83 -7.46 -6.63
N ALA A 175 -14.47 -7.92 -5.55
CA ALA A 175 -13.87 -7.92 -4.22
C ALA A 175 -12.68 -8.89 -4.10
N THR A 176 -12.75 -10.03 -4.79
CA THR A 176 -11.67 -11.04 -4.80
C THR A 176 -10.38 -10.46 -5.39
N ASP A 177 -10.48 -9.71 -6.48
CA ASP A 177 -9.31 -9.15 -7.16
C ASP A 177 -8.70 -7.98 -6.37
N VAL A 178 -9.53 -7.14 -5.76
CA VAL A 178 -9.08 -6.09 -4.84
C VAL A 178 -8.41 -6.69 -3.60
N LEU A 179 -9.03 -7.67 -2.95
CA LEU A 179 -8.43 -8.35 -1.79
C LEU A 179 -7.13 -9.07 -2.13
N THR A 180 -7.01 -9.61 -3.35
CA THR A 180 -5.75 -10.21 -3.82
C THR A 180 -4.66 -9.14 -3.83
N THR A 181 -4.95 -7.96 -4.37
CA THR A 181 -4.01 -6.83 -4.39
C THR A 181 -3.68 -6.35 -2.98
N CYS A 182 -4.67 -6.30 -2.07
CA CYS A 182 -4.44 -6.01 -0.65
C CYS A 182 -3.47 -7.01 -0.02
N HIS A 183 -3.62 -8.33 -0.25
CA HIS A 183 -2.71 -9.34 0.29
C HIS A 183 -1.28 -9.19 -0.25
N LEU A 184 -1.13 -8.87 -1.55
CA LEU A 184 0.18 -8.60 -2.14
C LEU A 184 0.83 -7.35 -1.52
N LEU A 185 0.04 -6.31 -1.30
CA LEU A 185 0.48 -5.09 -0.61
C LEU A 185 0.94 -5.42 0.83
N THR A 186 0.12 -6.12 1.62
CA THR A 186 0.47 -6.54 2.98
C THR A 186 1.77 -7.33 2.99
N TRP A 187 1.96 -8.26 2.05
CA TRP A 187 3.19 -9.04 1.93
C TRP A 187 4.41 -8.14 1.65
N CYS A 188 4.30 -7.17 0.72
CA CYS A 188 5.38 -6.22 0.45
C CYS A 188 5.74 -5.38 1.68
N VAL A 189 4.75 -4.91 2.44
CA VAL A 189 4.99 -4.18 3.69
C VAL A 189 5.71 -5.07 4.71
N GLN A 190 5.30 -6.33 4.87
CA GLN A 190 5.94 -7.26 5.79
C GLN A 190 7.38 -7.60 5.37
N ALA A 191 7.63 -7.79 4.06
CA ALA A 191 8.97 -7.99 3.54
C ALA A 191 9.89 -6.78 3.81
N TRP A 192 9.35 -5.55 3.72
CA TRP A 192 10.07 -4.37 4.16
C TRP A 192 10.32 -4.36 5.67
N GLN A 193 9.33 -4.66 6.51
CA GLN A 193 9.50 -4.67 7.97
C GLN A 193 10.56 -5.68 8.44
N ASP A 194 10.66 -6.83 7.75
CA ASP A 194 11.74 -7.80 7.93
C ASP A 194 13.12 -7.20 7.58
N THR A 195 13.19 -6.41 6.51
CA THR A 195 14.39 -5.67 6.08
C THR A 195 14.78 -4.58 7.09
N ALA A 196 13.82 -3.76 7.52
CA ALA A 196 13.98 -2.74 8.53
C ALA A 196 14.49 -3.33 9.86
N THR A 197 13.97 -4.51 10.25
CA THR A 197 14.42 -5.24 11.44
C THR A 197 15.88 -5.67 11.32
N ALA A 198 16.31 -6.16 10.15
CA ALA A 198 17.70 -6.53 9.90
C ALA A 198 18.65 -5.32 10.01
N ILE A 199 18.26 -4.17 9.44
CA ILE A 199 19.00 -2.90 9.52
C ILE A 199 19.11 -2.44 10.98
N ALA A 200 17.99 -2.45 11.72
CA ALA A 200 17.95 -2.01 13.12
C ALA A 200 18.93 -2.79 14.01
N ARG A 201 18.98 -4.12 13.83
CA ARG A 201 19.75 -5.04 14.67
C ARG A 201 21.26 -5.03 14.42
N ARG A 202 21.74 -4.38 13.34
CA ARG A 202 23.15 -4.44 12.93
C ARG A 202 23.70 -3.03 12.71
N ASP A 203 24.54 -2.57 13.63
CA ASP A 203 25.06 -1.19 13.64
C ASP A 203 25.72 -0.78 12.31
N TYR A 204 26.48 -1.68 11.68
CA TYR A 204 27.14 -1.40 10.39
C TYR A 204 26.15 -1.25 9.22
N LEU A 205 24.98 -1.90 9.28
CA LEU A 205 23.91 -1.66 8.30
C LEU A 205 23.27 -0.31 8.55
N ARG A 206 22.97 0.01 9.82
CA ARG A 206 22.40 1.30 10.22
C ARG A 206 23.30 2.49 9.86
N GLN A 207 24.61 2.35 10.06
CA GLN A 207 25.59 3.36 9.66
C GLN A 207 25.62 3.59 8.15
N SER A 208 25.36 2.54 7.36
CA SER A 208 25.39 2.61 5.90
C SER A 208 24.06 3.04 5.28
N LEU A 209 22.94 2.65 5.86
CA LEU A 209 21.59 2.79 5.29
C LEU A 209 20.72 3.80 6.05
N GLY A 210 21.18 4.27 7.22
CA GLY A 210 20.41 5.12 8.11
C GLY A 210 19.53 4.33 9.08
N GLU A 211 18.74 5.09 9.85
CA GLU A 211 17.74 4.52 10.74
C GLU A 211 16.60 3.89 9.91
N PRO A 212 16.16 2.67 10.25
CA PRO A 212 15.07 2.04 9.52
C PRO A 212 13.73 2.70 9.84
N HIS A 213 12.87 2.78 8.83
CA HIS A 213 11.53 3.36 8.91
C HIS A 213 10.42 2.31 8.70
N VAL A 214 9.17 2.69 8.93
CA VAL A 214 8.02 1.76 8.88
C VAL A 214 7.75 1.30 7.45
N LEU A 215 8.02 2.16 6.46
CA LEU A 215 8.03 1.83 5.03
C LEU A 215 9.33 2.32 4.38
N PRO A 216 9.64 1.89 3.15
CA PRO A 216 10.74 2.48 2.38
C PRO A 216 10.58 4.00 2.27
N ALA A 217 11.68 4.75 2.35
CA ALA A 217 11.64 6.22 2.41
C ALA A 217 10.88 6.87 1.23
N GLY A 218 11.03 6.32 0.02
CA GLY A 218 10.29 6.80 -1.16
C GLY A 218 8.78 6.60 -1.02
N TRP A 219 8.36 5.50 -0.40
CA TRP A 219 6.97 5.17 -0.16
C TRP A 219 6.37 6.00 0.98
N GLU A 220 7.06 6.15 2.12
CA GLU A 220 6.60 7.05 3.20
C GLU A 220 6.39 8.48 2.70
N LYS A 221 7.34 8.97 1.89
CA LYS A 221 7.24 10.29 1.28
C LYS A 221 6.00 10.42 0.41
N LEU A 222 5.73 9.42 -0.46
CA LEU A 222 4.53 9.42 -1.31
C LEU A 222 3.24 9.47 -0.47
N LEU A 223 3.14 8.68 0.59
CA LEU A 223 1.98 8.69 1.49
C LEU A 223 1.77 10.06 2.15
N ALA A 224 2.84 10.65 2.69
CA ALA A 224 2.81 11.94 3.35
C ALA A 224 2.47 13.08 2.37
N ASP A 225 3.07 13.08 1.18
CA ASP A 225 2.78 14.05 0.10
C ASP A 225 1.32 13.97 -0.34
N THR A 226 0.78 12.75 -0.47
CA THR A 226 -0.62 12.51 -0.85
C THR A 226 -1.60 13.09 0.16
N TYR A 227 -1.35 12.86 1.45
CA TYR A 227 -2.18 13.43 2.52
C TYR A 227 -2.10 14.95 2.54
N LEU A 228 -0.90 15.52 2.44
CA LEU A 228 -0.69 16.98 2.45
C LEU A 228 -1.40 17.66 1.27
N ALA A 229 -1.31 17.08 0.07
CA ALA A 229 -1.99 17.58 -1.11
C ALA A 229 -3.52 17.60 -0.92
N ALA A 230 -4.08 16.54 -0.33
CA ALA A 230 -5.50 16.45 -0.02
C ALA A 230 -5.93 17.50 1.04
N ALA A 231 -5.20 17.61 2.16
CA ALA A 231 -5.49 18.56 3.22
C ALA A 231 -5.46 20.03 2.75
N THR A 232 -4.51 20.37 1.88
CA THR A 232 -4.37 21.73 1.34
C THR A 232 -5.56 22.14 0.47
N ARG A 233 -6.18 21.19 -0.24
CA ARG A 233 -7.37 21.45 -1.08
C ARG A 233 -8.60 21.77 -0.24
N THR A 234 -8.84 21.02 0.84
CA THR A 234 -9.96 21.26 1.77
C THR A 234 -9.94 22.68 2.34
N HIS A 235 -8.75 23.19 2.68
CA HIS A 235 -8.60 24.56 3.19
C HIS A 235 -8.82 25.66 2.14
N ARG A 236 -8.60 25.40 0.84
CA ARG A 236 -8.87 26.38 -0.22
C ARG A 236 -10.36 26.49 -0.52
N THR A 237 -11.07 25.36 -0.54
CA THR A 237 -12.51 25.33 -0.81
C THR A 237 -13.35 26.01 0.28
N SER A 238 -12.89 26.01 1.53
CA SER A 238 -13.59 26.68 2.63
C SER A 238 -13.43 28.21 2.61
N ARG A 239 -12.30 28.73 2.14
CA ARG A 239 -12.04 30.18 2.03
C ARG A 239 -12.73 30.88 0.87
N GLN A 240 -13.15 30.14 -0.17
CA GLN A 240 -13.87 30.70 -1.32
C GLN A 240 -15.39 30.77 -1.10
N ARG A 241 -15.90 30.22 0.01
CA ARG A 241 -17.35 30.19 0.33
C ARG A 241 -17.78 31.21 1.40
N THR A 242 -16.85 32.03 1.87
CA THR A 242 -17.07 33.17 2.78
C THR A 242 -16.85 34.48 2.05
#